data_AF-A0A2W6NTC7-F1
#
_entry.id   AF-A0A2W6NTC7-F1
#
_cell.length_a   1.000
_cell.length_b   1.000
_cell.length_c   1.000
_cell.angle_alpha   90.00
_cell.angle_beta   90.00
_cell.angle_gamma   90.00
#
_symmetry.space_group_name_H-M   'P 1'
#
loop_
_entity.id
_entity.type
_entity.pdbx_description
1 polymer ?
#
loop_
_entity_poly.entity_id
_entity_poly.type
_entity_poly.pdbx_seq_one_letter_code
_entity_poly.pdbx_strand_id
1 'polypeptide(L)'
;MTDTTMQLLSQSTDPVKMSDFDILAEGKTLSGVAERLMSLSLTDNRGFEADQLTITLDDADGQLQLPPRGSRLTVLIGWKGEPLTEKGTCRFNLS
;
A
#
# COMPACT_ATOMS: atom_id res chain seq x y z
N MET A 1 49.45 -16.76 -20.95
CA MET A 1 48.54 -16.26 -21.99
C MET A 1 47.14 -16.70 -21.60
N THR A 2 46.24 -15.73 -21.60
CA THR A 2 44.79 -15.69 -21.39
C THR A 2 44.00 -16.98 -21.67
N ASP A 3 42.81 -17.24 -21.14
CA ASP A 3 41.92 -16.64 -20.13
C ASP A 3 40.59 -17.45 -20.28
N THR A 4 39.65 -17.24 -19.37
CA THR A 4 38.21 -17.23 -19.70
C THR A 4 37.51 -18.57 -19.96
N THR A 5 37.14 -19.32 -18.91
CA THR A 5 35.81 -20.00 -18.90
C THR A 5 35.28 -20.36 -17.50
N MET A 6 35.60 -19.63 -16.43
CA MET A 6 35.04 -19.92 -15.09
C MET A 6 34.40 -18.69 -14.41
N GLN A 7 33.78 -17.80 -15.19
CA GLN A 7 32.93 -16.73 -14.66
C GLN A 7 31.65 -16.63 -15.48
N LEU A 8 30.65 -17.45 -15.15
CA LEU A 8 29.27 -17.05 -15.36
C LEU A 8 28.34 -17.73 -14.34
N LEU A 9 28.53 -17.36 -13.07
CA LEU A 9 27.55 -17.56 -12.00
C LEU A 9 27.53 -16.29 -11.13
N SER A 10 27.35 -15.12 -11.74
CA SER A 10 26.81 -13.98 -11.02
C SER A 10 25.33 -13.92 -11.39
N GLN A 11 24.52 -14.71 -10.69
CA GLN A 11 23.09 -14.40 -10.61
C GLN A 11 23.02 -12.98 -10.04
N SER A 12 22.66 -12.02 -10.89
CA SER A 12 22.34 -10.67 -10.48
C SER A 12 21.10 -10.78 -9.59
N THR A 13 21.32 -10.89 -8.27
CA THR A 13 20.24 -10.74 -7.31
C THR A 13 19.93 -9.25 -7.26
N ASP A 14 19.18 -8.77 -8.25
CA ASP A 14 18.56 -7.46 -8.13
C ASP A 14 17.74 -7.49 -6.84
N PRO A 15 17.92 -6.50 -5.93
CA PRO A 15 17.16 -6.48 -4.70
C PRO A 15 15.67 -6.42 -5.06
N VAL A 16 14.94 -7.46 -4.69
CA VAL A 16 13.49 -7.53 -4.91
C VAL A 16 12.86 -6.42 -4.09
N LYS A 17 12.37 -5.37 -4.76
CA LYS A 17 11.64 -4.31 -4.08
C LYS A 17 10.31 -4.86 -3.58
N MET A 18 10.05 -4.67 -2.29
CA MET A 18 8.79 -5.01 -1.66
C MET A 18 7.88 -3.78 -1.68
N SER A 19 6.65 -3.93 -2.16
CA SER A 19 5.65 -2.87 -2.07
C SER A 19 5.34 -2.55 -0.62
N ASP A 20 5.03 -1.29 -0.34
CA ASP A 20 4.66 -0.81 0.99
C ASP A 20 3.56 0.25 0.87
N PHE A 21 2.80 0.46 1.94
CA PHE A 21 1.68 1.39 1.97
C PHE A 21 1.39 1.90 3.38
N ASP A 22 0.69 3.02 3.48
CA ASP A 22 0.08 3.48 4.72
C ASP A 22 -1.29 4.11 4.44
N ILE A 23 -2.19 4.00 5.40
CA ILE A 23 -3.52 4.59 5.38
C ILE A 23 -3.63 5.53 6.57
N LEU A 24 -3.81 6.81 6.30
CA LEU A 24 -4.04 7.81 7.34
C LEU A 24 -5.52 8.11 7.47
N ALA A 25 -6.06 8.06 8.69
CA ALA A 25 -7.35 8.63 9.04
C ALA A 25 -7.14 9.98 9.73
N GLU A 26 -7.71 11.05 9.16
CA GLU A 26 -7.53 12.43 9.67
C GLU A 26 -6.07 12.83 9.90
N GLY A 27 -5.18 12.36 9.00
CA GLY A 27 -3.74 12.67 9.03
C GLY A 27 -2.93 11.81 10.02
N LYS A 28 -3.51 10.77 10.62
CA LYS A 28 -2.80 9.82 11.49
C LYS A 28 -2.91 8.41 10.94
N THR A 29 -1.81 7.65 11.01
CA THR A 29 -1.79 6.23 10.63
C THR A 29 -2.90 5.46 11.33
N LEU A 30 -3.70 4.74 10.54
CA LEU A 30 -4.78 3.90 11.03
C LEU A 30 -4.20 2.57 11.50
N SER A 31 -4.01 2.45 12.82
CA SER A 31 -3.36 1.30 13.46
C SER A 31 -4.04 -0.04 13.13
N GLY A 32 -3.23 -1.08 12.92
CA GLY A 32 -3.72 -2.45 12.65
C GLY A 32 -4.11 -2.72 11.20
N VAL A 33 -4.23 -1.69 10.35
CA VAL A 33 -4.57 -1.86 8.93
C VAL A 33 -3.48 -2.63 8.17
N ALA A 34 -2.21 -2.30 8.40
CA ALA A 34 -1.08 -2.92 7.70
C ALA A 34 -1.00 -4.43 7.93
N GLU A 35 -1.27 -4.87 9.16
CA GLU A 35 -1.19 -6.27 9.59
C GLU A 35 -2.41 -7.09 9.13
N ARG A 36 -3.51 -6.42 8.84
CA ARG A 36 -4.82 -7.02 8.52
C ARG A 36 -5.19 -6.88 7.05
N LEU A 37 -4.34 -6.30 6.22
CA LEU A 37 -4.65 -6.05 4.82
C LEU A 37 -4.79 -7.37 4.05
N MET A 38 -5.98 -7.60 3.51
CA MET A 38 -6.23 -8.67 2.55
C MET A 38 -6.07 -8.17 1.11
N SER A 39 -6.58 -6.97 0.82
CA SER A 39 -6.45 -6.35 -0.50
C SER A 39 -6.58 -4.83 -0.42
N LEU A 40 -5.87 -4.14 -1.32
CA LEU A 40 -6.00 -2.71 -1.58
C LEU A 40 -6.09 -2.53 -3.10
N SER A 41 -7.14 -1.86 -3.55
CA SER A 41 -7.32 -1.46 -4.95
C SER A 41 -7.56 0.04 -5.03
N LEU A 42 -6.76 0.73 -5.83
CA LEU A 42 -6.94 2.13 -6.18
C LEU A 42 -7.17 2.24 -7.69
N THR A 43 -8.30 2.80 -8.06
CA THR A 43 -8.66 3.07 -9.46
C THR A 43 -8.69 4.58 -9.66
N ASP A 44 -7.71 5.07 -10.42
CA ASP A 44 -7.70 6.46 -10.88
C ASP A 44 -8.75 6.60 -12.00
N ASN A 45 -9.83 7.33 -11.75
CA ASN A 45 -10.92 7.52 -12.72
C ASN A 45 -10.67 8.81 -13.53
N ARG A 46 -11.08 8.81 -14.81
CA ARG A 46 -10.89 9.96 -15.70
C ARG A 46 -12.18 10.74 -15.87
N GLY A 47 -12.05 12.04 -16.14
CA GLY A 47 -13.19 12.91 -16.43
C GLY A 47 -13.83 13.45 -15.16
N PHE A 48 -15.13 13.24 -14.99
CA PHE A 48 -15.92 13.78 -13.87
C PHE A 48 -16.16 12.77 -12.74
N GLU A 49 -15.61 11.56 -12.87
CA GLU A 49 -15.70 10.53 -11.83
C GLU A 49 -14.55 10.66 -10.84
N ALA A 50 -14.85 10.53 -9.56
CA ALA A 50 -13.83 10.51 -8.51
C ALA A 50 -13.10 9.17 -8.49
N ASP A 51 -11.84 9.17 -8.08
CA ASP A 51 -11.07 7.94 -7.87
C ASP A 51 -11.75 7.02 -6.86
N GLN A 52 -11.56 5.71 -7.04
CA GLN A 52 -12.11 4.70 -6.14
C GLN A 52 -10.99 4.00 -5.38
N LEU A 53 -11.10 4.00 -4.05
CA LEU A 53 -10.28 3.20 -3.15
C LEU A 53 -11.14 2.10 -2.53
N THR A 54 -10.70 0.86 -2.61
CA THR A 54 -11.29 -0.29 -1.90
C THR A 54 -10.23 -0.97 -1.06
N ILE A 55 -10.53 -1.23 0.21
CA ILE A 55 -9.66 -1.92 1.16
C ILE A 55 -10.46 -3.05 1.79
N THR A 56 -9.90 -4.26 1.80
CA THR A 56 -10.45 -5.40 2.53
C THR A 56 -9.50 -5.77 3.66
N LEU A 57 -10.04 -5.87 4.89
CA LEU A 57 -9.29 -6.12 6.10
C LEU A 57 -9.82 -7.36 6.82
N ASP A 58 -8.92 -8.10 7.46
CA ASP A 58 -9.27 -9.17 8.38
C ASP A 58 -9.59 -8.60 9.77
N ASP A 59 -10.85 -8.72 10.17
CA ASP A 59 -11.35 -8.36 11.49
C ASP A 59 -12.00 -9.56 12.21
N ALA A 60 -11.50 -10.78 11.98
CA ALA A 60 -12.05 -11.98 12.60
C ALA A 60 -12.04 -11.97 14.14
N ASP A 61 -11.16 -11.16 14.76
CA ASP A 61 -11.05 -10.97 16.21
C ASP A 61 -11.76 -9.71 16.75
N GLY A 62 -12.36 -8.90 15.87
CA GLY A 62 -13.10 -7.68 16.22
C GLY A 62 -12.25 -6.57 16.85
N GLN A 63 -10.93 -6.60 16.68
CA GLN A 63 -10.01 -5.61 17.29
C GLN A 63 -9.73 -4.42 16.37
N LEU A 64 -10.28 -4.38 15.15
CA LEU A 64 -10.04 -3.29 14.23
C LEU A 64 -10.76 -2.01 14.67
N GLN A 65 -9.97 -0.98 15.01
CA GLN A 65 -10.50 0.34 15.33
C GLN A 65 -10.70 1.15 14.05
N LEU A 66 -11.90 1.05 13.48
CA LEU A 66 -12.27 1.83 12.30
C LEU A 66 -12.56 3.30 12.66
N PRO A 67 -12.22 4.25 11.76
CA PRO A 67 -12.55 5.65 11.97
C PRO A 67 -14.07 5.89 11.80
N PRO A 68 -14.60 7.04 12.25
CA PRO A 68 -15.97 7.42 11.97
C PRO A 68 -16.29 7.46 10.47
N ARG A 69 -17.50 7.06 10.09
CA ARG A 69 -17.98 7.23 8.70
C ARG A 69 -17.84 8.70 8.27
N GLY A 70 -17.35 8.91 7.05
CA GLY A 70 -17.06 10.22 6.50
C GLY A 70 -15.68 10.79 6.86
N SER A 71 -14.91 10.13 7.75
CA SER A 71 -13.53 10.54 8.01
C SER A 71 -12.71 10.54 6.73
N ARG A 72 -11.81 11.53 6.59
CA ARG A 72 -10.90 11.61 5.47
C ARG A 72 -9.84 10.52 5.61
N LEU A 73 -9.76 9.67 4.60
CA LEU A 73 -8.67 8.73 4.42
C LEU A 73 -7.66 9.29 3.43
N THR A 74 -6.37 9.09 3.70
CA THR A 74 -5.27 9.38 2.78
C THR A 74 -4.52 8.10 2.50
N VAL A 75 -4.26 7.79 1.23
CA VAL A 75 -3.53 6.59 0.82
C VAL A 75 -2.12 6.97 0.43
N LEU A 76 -1.14 6.28 1.02
CA LEU A 76 0.25 6.37 0.63
C LEU A 76 0.70 5.00 0.13
N ILE A 77 1.43 4.97 -0.99
CA ILE A 77 2.01 3.74 -1.54
C ILE A 77 3.46 3.99 -1.96
N GLY A 78 4.27 2.94 -1.96
CA GLY A 78 5.66 3.04 -2.37
C GLY A 78 6.41 1.72 -2.24
N TRP A 79 7.72 1.84 -2.04
CA TRP A 79 8.61 0.71 -1.81
C TRP A 79 9.09 0.71 -0.37
N LYS A 80 9.21 -0.48 0.22
CA LYS A 80 9.69 -0.65 1.59
C LYS A 80 11.10 -0.07 1.73
N GLY A 81 11.28 0.78 2.73
CA GLY A 81 12.55 1.46 3.00
C GLY A 81 12.75 2.77 2.22
N GLU A 82 11.78 3.19 1.40
CA GLU A 82 11.75 4.48 0.73
C GLU A 82 10.57 5.33 1.26
N PRO A 83 10.59 6.66 1.10
CA PRO A 83 9.42 7.50 1.42
C PRO A 83 8.19 7.08 0.59
N LEU A 84 7.04 6.93 1.25
CA LEU A 84 5.78 6.65 0.57
C LEU A 84 5.24 7.89 -0.13
N THR A 85 4.57 7.69 -1.27
CA THR A 85 3.94 8.75 -2.04
C THR A 85 2.45 8.81 -1.75
N GLU A 86 1.94 9.99 -1.39
CA GLU A 86 0.51 10.24 -1.29
C GLU A 86 -0.16 10.13 -2.67
N LYS A 87 -1.18 9.28 -2.77
CA LYS A 87 -1.93 9.07 -4.01
C LYS A 87 -3.22 9.86 -4.07
N GLY A 88 -3.82 10.18 -2.93
CA GLY A 88 -5.03 10.96 -2.85
C GLY A 88 -5.81 10.73 -1.56
N THR A 89 -6.99 11.34 -1.50
CA THR A 89 -7.86 11.28 -0.32
C THR A 89 -9.29 10.89 -0.69
N CYS A 90 -9.94 10.10 0.16
CA CYS A 90 -11.35 9.73 0.01
C CYS A 90 -12.09 9.82 1.36
N ARG A 91 -13.41 9.58 1.33
CA ARG A 91 -14.25 9.53 2.54
C ARG A 91 -14.43 8.08 2.97
N PHE A 92 -14.14 7.79 4.23
CA PHE A 92 -14.37 6.46 4.79
C PHE A 92 -15.85 6.12 4.76
N ASN A 93 -16.17 4.97 4.19
CA ASN A 93 -17.47 4.36 4.35
C ASN A 93 -17.27 2.86 4.57
N LEU A 94 -18.12 2.29 5.43
CA LEU A 94 -18.18 0.84 5.62
C LEU A 94 -19.37 0.33 4.82
N SER A 95 -19.07 -0.46 3.78
CA SER A 95 -20.03 -1.13 2.89
C SER A 95 -20.39 -2.52 3.41
#